data_AF-A3XQ11-F1
#
_entry.id   AF-A3XQ11-F1
#
_cell.length_a   1.000
_cell.length_b   1.000
_cell.length_c   1.000
_cell.angle_alpha   90.00
_cell.angle_beta   90.00
_cell.angle_gamma   90.00
#
_symmetry.space_group_name_H-M   'P 1'
#
loop_
_entity.id
_entity.type
_entity.pdbx_description
1 polymer ?
#
loop_
_entity_poly.entity_id
_entity_poly.type
_entity_poly.pdbx_seq_one_letter_code
_entity_poly.pdbx_strand_id
1 'polypeptide(L)'
;MIKNYVCFTLLTALMLPILSFGQTKDKPKLELGGALRFNYVYSSWKEEQKTKGGELGYDMFRINAKASYKKVFLNAEYRLYSEAFGGGFLKQGWVGYQFSEKDELHAGLVYVPFGIKQYNSHNWFFNITYYAGLEDDHDMGLKYLHTGTDWEYAIAFLKNAEELNFGGDVENDSSRYSYDVVGRNKETNQFNIKLVRKLGATVKHRIGFSGQYGSLYNIDTDSNGDHYALALHYEVDWNTWNLKTEAITVAHNPNNEPGQSNDIIQMGAYGSLSQNYLFMF
;
A
#
# COMPACT_ATOMS: atom_id res chain seq x y z
N MET A 1 -9.08 2.00 65.02
CA MET A 1 -9.55 2.19 63.63
C MET A 1 -9.42 0.89 62.88
N ILE A 2 -10.53 0.45 62.30
CA ILE A 2 -10.80 -0.90 61.79
C ILE A 2 -10.05 -1.13 60.47
N LYS A 3 -9.41 -2.30 60.35
CA LYS A 3 -8.84 -2.83 59.10
C LYS A 3 -9.97 -3.32 58.20
N ASN A 4 -10.14 -2.73 57.02
CA ASN A 4 -11.03 -3.25 55.99
C ASN A 4 -10.20 -4.02 54.96
N TYR A 5 -10.42 -5.33 54.88
CA TYR A 5 -9.95 -6.16 53.78
C TYR A 5 -11.05 -6.19 52.71
N VAL A 6 -10.73 -5.77 51.49
CA VAL A 6 -11.61 -5.89 50.33
C VAL A 6 -11.26 -7.20 49.62
N CYS A 7 -12.21 -8.12 49.58
CA CYS A 7 -12.11 -9.39 48.87
C CYS A 7 -12.53 -9.19 47.41
N PHE A 8 -11.62 -9.39 46.45
CA PHE A 8 -11.94 -9.37 45.02
C PHE A 8 -12.32 -10.79 44.58
N THR A 9 -13.59 -11.01 44.23
CA THR A 9 -14.04 -12.28 43.67
C THR A 9 -13.87 -12.23 42.14
N LEU A 10 -12.96 -13.05 41.61
CA LEU A 10 -12.71 -13.21 40.18
C LEU A 10 -13.74 -14.18 39.60
N LEU A 11 -14.67 -13.69 38.77
CA LEU A 11 -15.64 -14.53 38.06
C LEU A 11 -15.03 -14.98 36.73
N THR A 12 -14.45 -16.18 36.69
CA THR A 12 -14.00 -16.83 35.45
C THR A 12 -15.17 -17.55 34.78
N ALA A 13 -15.68 -17.00 33.68
CA ALA A 13 -16.63 -17.69 32.81
C ALA A 13 -15.86 -18.66 31.89
N LEU A 14 -15.92 -19.97 32.18
CA LEU A 14 -15.47 -21.01 31.27
C LEU A 14 -16.49 -21.20 30.14
N MET A 15 -16.14 -20.73 28.94
CA MET A 15 -16.81 -21.16 27.70
C MET A 15 -16.28 -22.55 27.32
N LEU A 16 -17.11 -23.58 27.50
CA LEU A 16 -16.86 -24.92 26.97
C LEU A 16 -17.15 -24.92 25.44
N PRO A 17 -16.23 -25.37 24.58
CA PRO A 17 -16.52 -25.54 23.17
C PRO A 17 -17.40 -26.78 22.96
N ILE A 18 -18.58 -26.57 22.38
CA ILE A 18 -19.41 -27.63 21.82
C ILE A 18 -18.70 -28.12 20.54
N LEU A 19 -18.02 -29.27 20.63
CA LEU A 19 -17.44 -29.94 19.47
C LEU A 19 -18.55 -30.62 18.65
N SER A 20 -19.02 -29.95 17.60
CA SER A 20 -19.78 -30.59 16.53
C SER A 20 -18.81 -31.17 15.49
N PHE A 21 -18.73 -32.51 15.44
CA PHE A 21 -18.07 -33.23 14.35
C PHE A 21 -18.93 -33.14 13.08
N GLY A 22 -18.52 -32.29 12.14
CA GLY A 22 -19.12 -32.14 10.82
C GLY A 22 -18.08 -32.30 9.71
N GLN A 23 -18.36 -33.27 8.83
CA GLN A 23 -17.72 -33.70 7.58
C GLN A 23 -16.68 -32.74 6.94
N THR A 24 -15.54 -33.30 6.57
CA THR A 24 -14.47 -32.68 5.77
C THR A 24 -14.89 -32.56 4.30
N LYS A 25 -15.51 -31.43 3.93
CA LYS A 25 -15.52 -30.90 2.56
C LYS A 25 -15.38 -29.38 2.64
N ASP A 26 -14.27 -28.86 2.12
CA ASP A 26 -13.89 -27.45 1.95
C ASP A 26 -14.64 -26.45 2.83
N LYS A 27 -14.19 -26.28 4.07
CA LYS A 27 -14.72 -25.26 4.99
C LYS A 27 -14.15 -23.90 4.61
N PRO A 28 -14.91 -22.80 4.78
CA PRO A 28 -14.35 -21.46 4.73
C PRO A 28 -13.17 -21.35 5.70
N LYS A 29 -12.06 -20.78 5.24
CA LYS A 29 -10.89 -20.48 6.06
C LYS A 29 -10.86 -18.99 6.34
N LEU A 30 -10.54 -18.63 7.59
CA LEU A 30 -10.33 -17.26 8.02
C LEU A 30 -9.04 -17.21 8.84
N GLU A 31 -8.13 -16.33 8.45
CA GLU A 31 -6.92 -16.00 9.17
C GLU A 31 -7.00 -14.52 9.57
N LEU A 32 -6.97 -14.26 10.87
CA LEU A 32 -6.88 -12.91 11.42
C LEU A 32 -5.47 -12.68 11.95
N GLY A 33 -4.90 -11.56 11.56
CA GLY A 33 -3.61 -11.10 12.05
C GLY A 33 -3.71 -9.66 12.55
N GLY A 34 -2.65 -9.23 13.19
CA GLY A 34 -2.53 -7.85 13.62
C GLY A 34 -1.12 -7.52 14.08
N ALA A 35 -0.93 -6.29 14.51
CA ALA A 35 0.26 -5.83 15.20
C ALA A 35 -0.09 -4.61 16.04
N LEU A 36 0.64 -4.41 17.14
CA LEU A 36 0.60 -3.18 17.92
C LEU A 36 2.04 -2.70 18.10
N ARG A 37 2.29 -1.45 17.73
CA ARG A 37 3.61 -0.82 17.75
C ARG A 37 3.57 0.41 18.66
N PHE A 38 4.57 0.53 19.52
CA PHE A 38 4.85 1.70 20.34
C PHE A 38 6.26 2.16 20.03
N ASN A 39 6.48 3.48 20.04
CA ASN A 39 7.80 4.07 19.86
C ASN A 39 8.14 4.95 21.05
N TYR A 40 9.41 4.93 21.42
CA TYR A 40 10.01 5.93 22.27
C TYR A 40 10.92 6.81 21.42
N VAL A 41 10.66 8.11 21.40
CA VAL A 41 11.43 9.09 20.62
C VAL A 41 12.16 10.01 21.57
N TYR A 42 13.45 10.21 21.31
CA TYR A 42 14.27 11.21 21.99
C TYR A 42 15.02 12.03 20.94
N SER A 43 14.64 13.29 20.80
CA SER A 43 15.30 14.23 19.90
C SER A 43 16.24 15.15 20.69
N SER A 44 17.54 14.93 20.59
CA SER A 44 18.56 15.69 21.33
C SER A 44 18.62 17.18 20.97
N TRP A 45 18.08 17.55 19.81
CA TRP A 45 18.02 18.93 19.31
C TRP A 45 16.76 19.70 19.76
N LYS A 46 15.85 19.07 20.53
CA LYS A 46 14.64 19.70 21.06
C LYS A 46 14.76 19.88 22.58
N GLU A 47 14.68 21.11 23.08
CA GLU A 47 14.88 21.40 24.51
C GLU A 47 13.85 20.71 25.40
N GLU A 48 12.59 20.71 24.98
CA GLU A 48 11.49 20.07 25.70
C GLU A 48 11.68 18.54 25.81
N GLN A 49 12.23 17.89 24.78
CA GLN A 49 12.54 16.45 24.78
C GLN A 49 13.70 16.14 25.71
N LYS A 50 14.73 17.01 25.77
CA LYS A 50 15.82 16.91 26.75
C LYS A 50 15.31 17.05 28.18
N THR A 51 14.43 18.03 28.44
CA THR A 51 13.83 18.24 29.77
C THR A 51 12.93 17.08 30.19
N LYS A 52 12.10 16.55 29.28
CA LYS A 52 11.20 15.41 29.56
C LYS A 52 11.92 14.06 29.61
N GLY A 53 13.06 13.94 28.94
CA GLY A 53 13.72 12.66 28.72
C GLY A 53 12.96 11.79 27.73
N GLY A 54 12.56 12.35 26.58
CA GLY A 54 11.87 11.63 25.51
C GLY A 54 10.35 11.48 25.69
N GLU A 55 9.70 10.86 24.71
CA GLU A 55 8.26 10.60 24.71
C GLU A 55 7.99 9.15 24.25
N LEU A 56 7.16 8.42 25.02
CA LEU A 56 6.66 7.09 24.66
C LEU A 56 5.21 7.22 24.18
N GLY A 57 4.93 6.76 22.97
CA GLY A 57 3.60 6.81 22.37
C GLY A 57 3.25 5.54 21.61
N TYR A 58 1.95 5.32 21.37
CA TYR A 58 1.55 4.34 20.37
C TYR A 58 1.90 4.90 18.98
N ASP A 59 2.29 4.00 18.09
CA ASP A 59 2.65 4.33 16.72
C ASP A 59 1.60 3.79 15.76
N MET A 60 1.29 2.49 15.87
CA MET A 60 0.38 1.82 14.93
C MET A 60 -0.34 0.64 15.58
N PHE A 61 -1.65 0.56 15.35
CA PHE A 61 -2.45 -0.66 15.50
C PHE A 61 -2.85 -1.17 14.12
N ARG A 62 -2.50 -2.42 13.79
CA ARG A 62 -2.85 -3.08 12.53
C ARG A 62 -3.79 -4.24 12.79
N ILE A 63 -4.79 -4.38 11.93
CA ILE A 63 -5.59 -5.59 11.79
C ILE A 63 -5.62 -6.02 10.33
N ASN A 64 -5.47 -7.32 10.08
CA ASN A 64 -5.53 -7.87 8.74
C ASN A 64 -6.33 -9.18 8.73
N ALA A 65 -7.06 -9.40 7.64
CA ALA A 65 -7.87 -10.59 7.44
C ALA A 65 -7.56 -11.21 6.08
N LYS A 66 -7.35 -12.53 6.07
CA LYS A 66 -7.36 -13.34 4.86
C LYS A 66 -8.46 -14.36 4.98
N ALA A 67 -9.32 -14.45 3.97
CA ALA A 67 -10.37 -15.45 3.93
C ALA A 67 -10.33 -16.21 2.61
N SER A 68 -10.73 -17.48 2.62
CA SER A 68 -10.87 -18.25 1.38
C SER A 68 -11.99 -19.28 1.48
N TYR A 69 -12.69 -19.47 0.37
CA TYR A 69 -13.67 -20.51 0.19
C TYR A 69 -13.69 -20.94 -1.28
N LYS A 70 -13.31 -22.18 -1.55
CA LYS A 70 -13.12 -22.70 -2.91
C LYS A 70 -12.14 -21.80 -3.68
N LYS A 71 -12.55 -21.29 -4.85
CA LYS A 71 -11.75 -20.41 -5.72
C LYS A 71 -11.83 -18.93 -5.36
N VAL A 72 -12.64 -18.55 -4.37
CA VAL A 72 -12.79 -17.15 -3.95
C VAL A 72 -11.97 -16.91 -2.69
N PHE A 73 -11.25 -15.80 -2.67
CA PHE A 73 -10.43 -15.40 -1.53
C PHE A 73 -10.49 -13.89 -1.31
N LEU A 74 -10.06 -13.44 -0.14
CA LEU A 74 -10.06 -12.03 0.25
C LEU A 74 -8.77 -11.73 1.00
N ASN A 75 -8.30 -10.50 0.83
CA ASN A 75 -7.23 -9.94 1.64
C ASN A 75 -7.56 -8.48 1.97
N ALA A 76 -7.57 -8.16 3.27
CA ALA A 76 -7.78 -6.81 3.75
C ALA A 76 -6.79 -6.50 4.87
N GLU A 77 -6.25 -5.28 4.88
CA GLU A 77 -5.40 -4.77 5.95
C GLU A 77 -5.77 -3.32 6.24
N TYR A 78 -6.09 -3.06 7.51
CA TYR A 78 -6.34 -1.72 8.02
C TYR A 78 -5.27 -1.37 9.05
N ARG A 79 -4.81 -0.13 9.01
CA ARG A 79 -3.81 0.40 9.93
C ARG A 79 -4.32 1.69 10.55
N LEU A 80 -4.30 1.74 11.88
CA LEU A 80 -4.54 2.93 12.66
C LEU A 80 -3.20 3.41 13.21
N TYR A 81 -2.62 4.40 12.53
CA TYR A 81 -1.47 5.12 13.03
C TYR A 81 -1.89 6.16 14.07
N SER A 82 -0.92 6.70 14.81
CA SER A 82 -1.19 7.89 15.62
C SER A 82 -1.54 9.09 14.76
N GLU A 83 -2.26 10.06 15.34
CA GLU A 83 -2.73 11.25 14.64
C GLU A 83 -1.59 12.03 13.96
N ALA A 84 -0.40 12.03 14.58
CA ALA A 84 0.81 12.62 14.01
C ALA A 84 1.30 11.97 12.71
N PHE A 85 0.79 10.77 12.37
CA PHE A 85 1.08 10.02 11.15
C PHE A 85 -0.21 9.74 10.35
N GLY A 86 -1.19 10.64 10.46
CA GLY A 86 -2.37 10.71 9.59
C GLY A 86 -3.52 9.76 9.94
N GLY A 87 -3.41 8.99 11.02
CA GLY A 87 -4.53 8.22 11.55
C GLY A 87 -4.82 6.91 10.79
N GLY A 88 -6.08 6.71 10.41
CA GLY A 88 -6.61 5.42 9.98
C GLY A 88 -6.69 5.23 8.47
N PHE A 89 -6.08 4.17 7.95
CA PHE A 89 -6.06 3.87 6.51
C PHE A 89 -6.42 2.40 6.23
N LEU A 90 -7.23 2.19 5.20
CA LEU A 90 -7.33 0.89 4.54
C LEU A 90 -6.12 0.76 3.59
N LYS A 91 -5.09 0.02 4.00
CA LYS A 91 -3.90 -0.19 3.15
C LYS A 91 -4.24 -0.96 1.87
N GLN A 92 -5.05 -2.00 2.01
CA GLN A 92 -5.50 -2.83 0.90
C GLN A 92 -6.79 -3.52 1.29
N GLY A 93 -7.63 -3.77 0.30
CA GLY A 93 -8.90 -4.45 0.49
C GLY A 93 -9.48 -4.91 -0.84
N TRP A 94 -9.37 -6.21 -1.11
CA TRP A 94 -9.81 -6.76 -2.38
C TRP A 94 -10.31 -8.21 -2.24
N VAL A 95 -11.18 -8.58 -3.18
CA VAL A 95 -11.64 -9.97 -3.38
C VAL A 95 -10.93 -10.54 -4.60
N GLY A 96 -10.53 -11.80 -4.51
CA GLY A 96 -9.83 -12.54 -5.53
C GLY A 96 -10.62 -13.74 -6.04
N TYR A 97 -10.44 -14.06 -7.33
CA TYR A 97 -10.86 -15.32 -7.92
C TYR A 97 -9.66 -16.05 -8.50
N GLN A 98 -9.48 -17.30 -8.09
CA GLN A 98 -8.40 -18.17 -8.51
C GLN A 98 -8.83 -19.04 -9.71
N PHE A 99 -8.31 -18.73 -10.90
CA PHE A 99 -8.58 -19.54 -12.09
C PHE A 99 -7.80 -20.86 -12.06
N SER A 100 -6.54 -20.79 -11.64
CA SER A 100 -5.59 -21.91 -11.54
C SER A 100 -4.67 -21.73 -10.32
N GLU A 101 -3.75 -22.67 -10.06
CA GLU A 101 -2.72 -22.50 -9.02
C GLU A 101 -1.79 -21.30 -9.26
N LYS A 102 -1.74 -20.79 -10.50
CA LYS A 102 -0.82 -19.72 -10.92
C LYS A 102 -1.52 -18.43 -11.30
N ASP A 103 -2.83 -18.48 -11.57
CA ASP A 103 -3.58 -17.41 -12.21
C ASP A 103 -4.73 -16.93 -11.31
N GLU A 104 -4.72 -15.64 -11.02
CA GLU A 104 -5.71 -15.00 -10.16
C GLU A 104 -6.12 -13.62 -10.68
N LEU A 105 -7.37 -13.24 -10.42
CA LEU A 105 -7.90 -11.89 -10.63
C LEU A 105 -8.28 -11.30 -9.28
N HIS A 106 -7.86 -10.06 -9.01
CA HIS A 106 -8.22 -9.28 -7.82
C HIS A 106 -9.09 -8.09 -8.23
N ALA A 107 -10.06 -7.75 -7.38
CA ALA A 107 -10.94 -6.59 -7.54
C ALA A 107 -11.11 -5.85 -6.21
N GLY A 108 -10.88 -4.53 -6.22
CA GLY A 108 -10.95 -3.66 -5.04
C GLY A 108 -9.75 -2.72 -4.98
N LEU A 109 -9.30 -2.39 -3.76
CA LEU A 109 -8.09 -1.62 -3.52
C LEU A 109 -6.86 -2.54 -3.62
N VAL A 110 -6.33 -2.69 -4.83
CA VAL A 110 -5.31 -3.67 -5.20
C VAL A 110 -3.93 -3.03 -5.30
N TYR A 111 -2.89 -3.77 -4.92
CA TYR A 111 -1.50 -3.33 -5.13
C TYR A 111 -1.21 -3.07 -6.61
N VAL A 112 -0.67 -1.89 -6.94
CA VAL A 112 -0.31 -1.46 -8.29
C VAL A 112 0.93 -2.21 -8.79
N PRO A 113 0.85 -2.92 -9.93
CA PRO A 113 1.97 -3.72 -10.40
C PRO A 113 3.01 -2.86 -11.13
N PHE A 114 3.86 -2.17 -10.36
CA PHE A 114 4.97 -1.38 -10.88
C PHE A 114 6.30 -1.70 -10.15
N GLY A 115 7.41 -1.33 -10.77
CA GLY A 115 8.77 -1.37 -10.22
C GLY A 115 9.18 -2.68 -9.54
N ILE A 116 10.02 -2.62 -8.50
CA ILE A 116 10.26 -3.75 -7.58
C ILE A 116 9.11 -3.81 -6.57
N LYS A 117 8.52 -5.00 -6.37
CA LYS A 117 7.41 -5.18 -5.44
C LYS A 117 7.85 -4.97 -3.99
N GLN A 118 6.87 -4.85 -3.08
CA GLN A 118 6.98 -4.78 -1.60
C GLN A 118 8.38 -5.09 -1.03
N TYR A 119 8.83 -4.23 -0.12
CA TYR A 119 10.18 -4.23 0.46
C TYR A 119 11.28 -3.83 -0.54
N ASN A 120 10.98 -2.98 -1.53
CA ASN A 120 12.00 -2.43 -2.44
C ASN A 120 13.09 -1.67 -1.67
N SER A 121 12.70 -0.97 -0.61
CA SER A 121 13.60 -0.22 0.25
C SER A 121 14.13 -1.02 1.45
N HIS A 122 15.41 -0.82 1.79
CA HIS A 122 16.07 -1.38 2.98
C HIS A 122 16.18 -0.37 4.14
N ASN A 123 15.40 0.71 4.10
CA ASN A 123 15.46 1.79 5.07
C ASN A 123 14.05 2.28 5.43
N TRP A 124 13.94 2.95 6.60
CA TRP A 124 12.65 3.42 7.12
C TRP A 124 11.96 4.48 6.25
N PHE A 125 12.74 5.31 5.54
CA PHE A 125 12.25 6.42 4.72
C PHE A 125 11.92 6.03 3.28
N PHE A 126 12.06 4.75 2.94
CA PHE A 126 11.87 4.26 1.57
C PHE A 126 12.82 4.92 0.56
N ASN A 127 12.62 4.68 -0.73
CA ASN A 127 13.33 5.30 -1.85
C ASN A 127 12.51 6.46 -2.42
N ILE A 128 13.11 7.28 -3.29
CA ILE A 128 12.40 8.40 -3.94
C ILE A 128 11.15 7.95 -4.71
N THR A 129 11.15 6.72 -5.24
CA THR A 129 10.02 6.07 -5.92
C THR A 129 8.77 6.00 -5.05
N TYR A 130 8.93 5.87 -3.73
CA TYR A 130 7.81 5.85 -2.79
C TYR A 130 7.08 7.19 -2.77
N TYR A 131 7.81 8.30 -2.70
CA TYR A 131 7.24 9.65 -2.70
C TYR A 131 6.69 10.10 -4.06
N ALA A 132 6.98 9.33 -5.12
CA ALA A 132 6.48 9.55 -6.47
C ALA A 132 5.31 8.61 -6.82
N GLY A 133 4.80 7.81 -5.88
CA GLY A 133 3.68 6.89 -6.10
C GLY A 133 4.02 5.64 -6.92
N LEU A 134 5.30 5.26 -6.98
CA LEU A 134 5.77 4.12 -7.77
C LEU A 134 6.22 2.93 -6.90
N GLU A 135 6.10 3.02 -5.58
CA GLU A 135 6.45 1.98 -4.61
C GLU A 135 5.42 1.90 -3.47
N ASP A 136 5.16 0.69 -2.97
CA ASP A 136 4.12 0.37 -1.95
C ASP A 136 2.77 1.06 -2.21
N ASP A 137 2.35 1.01 -3.48
CA ASP A 137 1.19 1.72 -3.99
C ASP A 137 -0.04 0.81 -4.23
N HIS A 138 -1.22 1.35 -3.98
CA HIS A 138 -2.49 0.62 -3.91
C HIS A 138 -3.64 1.45 -4.49
N ASP A 139 -4.31 0.92 -5.52
CA ASP A 139 -5.35 1.66 -6.25
C ASP A 139 -6.64 0.87 -6.42
N MET A 140 -7.73 1.59 -6.66
CA MET A 140 -9.04 1.00 -6.92
C MET A 140 -9.12 0.46 -8.34
N GLY A 141 -9.23 -0.87 -8.47
CA GLY A 141 -9.34 -1.47 -9.80
C GLY A 141 -9.38 -2.99 -9.84
N LEU A 142 -8.98 -3.49 -11.01
CA LEU A 142 -8.88 -4.91 -11.34
C LEU A 142 -7.43 -5.24 -11.65
N LYS A 143 -6.94 -6.36 -11.13
CA LYS A 143 -5.59 -6.84 -11.41
C LYS A 143 -5.58 -8.33 -11.67
N TYR A 144 -5.04 -8.72 -12.82
CA TYR A 144 -4.69 -10.09 -13.12
C TYR A 144 -3.23 -10.36 -12.74
N LEU A 145 -2.96 -11.52 -12.14
CA LEU A 145 -1.61 -11.98 -11.79
C LEU A 145 -1.39 -13.41 -12.28
N HIS A 146 -0.24 -13.63 -12.92
CA HIS A 146 0.33 -14.95 -13.18
C HIS A 146 1.63 -15.14 -12.41
N THR A 147 1.73 -16.23 -11.63
CA THR A 147 2.95 -16.61 -10.90
C THR A 147 3.45 -17.98 -11.36
N GLY A 148 4.25 -18.00 -12.43
CA GLY A 148 4.88 -19.20 -12.98
C GLY A 148 6.25 -19.48 -12.38
N THR A 149 6.91 -20.58 -12.78
CA THR A 149 8.26 -20.94 -12.28
C THR A 149 9.33 -20.00 -12.81
N ASP A 150 9.27 -19.68 -14.11
CA ASP A 150 10.28 -18.85 -14.78
C ASP A 150 9.80 -17.43 -15.07
N TRP A 151 8.48 -17.22 -15.11
CA TRP A 151 7.87 -15.94 -15.45
C TRP A 151 6.81 -15.55 -14.43
N GLU A 152 6.79 -14.27 -14.09
CA GLU A 152 5.69 -13.62 -13.38
C GLU A 152 5.23 -12.45 -14.22
N TYR A 153 3.92 -12.24 -14.32
CA TYR A 153 3.40 -11.02 -14.93
C TYR A 153 2.10 -10.59 -14.28
N ALA A 154 1.86 -9.29 -14.31
CA ALA A 154 0.63 -8.70 -13.82
C ALA A 154 0.14 -7.67 -14.83
N ILE A 155 -1.18 -7.58 -14.96
CA ILE A 155 -1.87 -6.58 -15.76
C ILE A 155 -2.95 -5.99 -14.88
N ALA A 156 -3.04 -4.66 -14.81
CA ALA A 156 -4.06 -3.99 -14.02
C ALA A 156 -4.74 -2.88 -14.82
N PHE A 157 -6.03 -2.70 -14.54
CA PHE A 157 -6.76 -1.48 -14.85
C PHE A 157 -7.22 -0.86 -13.54
N LEU A 158 -6.84 0.38 -13.30
CA LEU A 158 -7.07 1.13 -12.08
C LEU A 158 -7.96 2.31 -12.43
N LYS A 159 -9.18 2.32 -11.87
CA LYS A 159 -10.16 3.35 -12.17
C LYS A 159 -9.73 4.69 -11.58
N ASN A 160 -9.12 4.66 -10.42
CA ASN A 160 -8.64 5.80 -9.66
C ASN A 160 -7.71 5.33 -8.53
N ALA A 161 -7.00 6.29 -7.96
CA ALA A 161 -6.24 6.19 -6.72
C ALA A 161 -7.12 5.78 -5.49
N GLU A 162 -6.56 5.83 -4.28
CA GLU A 162 -7.30 5.66 -3.02
C GLU A 162 -8.36 6.76 -2.81
N GLU A 163 -9.53 6.62 -3.44
CA GLU A 163 -10.63 7.58 -3.32
C GLU A 163 -11.43 7.34 -2.04
N LEU A 164 -11.51 8.39 -1.23
CA LEU A 164 -12.25 8.40 0.03
C LEU A 164 -13.50 9.30 -0.06
N ASN A 165 -13.54 10.20 -1.05
CA ASN A 165 -14.61 11.16 -1.26
C ASN A 165 -15.29 10.90 -2.61
N PHE A 166 -16.48 10.31 -2.56
CA PHE A 166 -17.26 9.99 -3.76
C PHE A 166 -18.00 11.25 -4.28
N GLY A 167 -17.24 12.20 -4.84
CA GLY A 167 -17.71 13.44 -5.47
C GLY A 167 -16.68 13.94 -6.49
N GLY A 168 -17.14 14.27 -7.70
CA GLY A 168 -16.25 14.58 -8.84
C GLY A 168 -15.52 15.93 -8.74
N ASP A 169 -16.08 16.87 -7.98
CA ASP A 169 -15.61 18.25 -7.77
C ASP A 169 -14.89 18.45 -6.42
N VAL A 170 -14.60 17.36 -5.70
CA VAL A 170 -13.91 17.40 -4.42
C VAL A 170 -12.43 17.10 -4.63
N GLU A 171 -11.58 17.92 -3.99
CA GLU A 171 -10.14 17.70 -3.96
C GLU A 171 -9.81 16.32 -3.42
N ASN A 172 -8.79 15.71 -4.02
CA ASN A 172 -8.32 14.40 -3.63
C ASN A 172 -7.54 14.50 -2.31
N ASP A 173 -7.95 13.77 -1.28
CA ASP A 173 -7.47 13.93 0.10
C ASP A 173 -6.12 13.22 0.33
N SER A 174 -5.19 13.82 1.07
CA SER A 174 -3.91 13.17 1.41
C SER A 174 -3.98 12.13 2.53
N SER A 175 -5.14 11.95 3.17
CA SER A 175 -5.41 11.01 4.27
C SER A 175 -5.54 9.56 3.78
N ARG A 176 -4.50 9.09 3.10
CA ARG A 176 -4.42 7.82 2.38
C ARG A 176 -3.12 7.08 2.73
N TYR A 177 -3.05 5.78 2.44
CA TYR A 177 -1.87 4.96 2.77
C TYR A 177 -0.74 5.14 1.76
N SER A 178 -1.06 5.18 0.48
CA SER A 178 -0.09 5.26 -0.61
C SER A 178 0.07 6.69 -1.14
N TYR A 179 1.26 7.02 -1.64
CA TYR A 179 1.48 8.33 -2.26
C TYR A 179 0.85 8.35 -3.65
N ASP A 180 -0.14 9.21 -3.84
CA ASP A 180 -0.81 9.44 -5.12
C ASP A 180 -0.81 10.92 -5.46
N VAL A 181 -1.25 11.25 -6.69
CA VAL A 181 -1.61 12.63 -7.04
C VAL A 181 -2.80 13.10 -6.20
N VAL A 182 -2.63 14.20 -5.46
CA VAL A 182 -3.65 14.78 -4.57
C VAL A 182 -4.00 16.23 -4.95
N GLY A 183 -5.01 16.80 -4.27
CA GLY A 183 -5.45 18.17 -4.52
C GLY A 183 -6.37 18.26 -5.74
N ARG A 184 -6.02 19.12 -6.70
CA ARG A 184 -6.90 19.48 -7.84
C ARG A 184 -6.78 18.55 -9.05
N ASN A 185 -5.76 17.68 -9.06
CA ASN A 185 -5.59 16.64 -10.06
C ASN A 185 -5.90 15.28 -9.44
N LYS A 186 -6.45 14.36 -10.24
CA LYS A 186 -6.82 13.00 -9.81
C LYS A 186 -6.36 11.99 -10.85
N GLU A 187 -5.63 10.98 -10.41
CA GLU A 187 -5.28 9.83 -11.27
C GLU A 187 -6.54 9.03 -11.59
N THR A 188 -6.75 8.73 -12.87
CA THR A 188 -7.90 7.95 -13.31
C THR A 188 -7.64 7.17 -14.58
N ASN A 189 -8.32 6.03 -14.72
CA ASN A 189 -8.27 5.18 -15.92
C ASN A 189 -6.83 4.76 -16.30
N GLN A 190 -6.07 4.32 -15.30
CA GLN A 190 -4.69 3.88 -15.47
C GLN A 190 -4.62 2.40 -15.88
N PHE A 191 -3.74 2.08 -16.82
CA PHE A 191 -3.36 0.72 -17.18
C PHE A 191 -1.92 0.44 -16.79
N ASN A 192 -1.67 -0.71 -16.17
CA ASN A 192 -0.33 -1.13 -15.76
C ASN A 192 -0.02 -2.52 -16.30
N ILE A 193 1.24 -2.72 -16.68
CA ILE A 193 1.81 -4.02 -16.99
C ILE A 193 3.13 -4.19 -16.24
N LYS A 194 3.36 -5.39 -15.74
CA LYS A 194 4.63 -5.81 -15.17
C LYS A 194 4.99 -7.20 -15.64
N LEU A 195 6.26 -7.38 -16.01
CA LEU A 195 6.82 -8.66 -16.44
C LEU A 195 8.13 -8.92 -15.71
N VAL A 196 8.31 -10.12 -15.19
CA VAL A 196 9.54 -10.55 -14.50
C VAL A 196 9.98 -11.92 -14.99
N ARG A 197 11.22 -12.02 -15.45
CA ARG A 197 11.93 -13.28 -15.72
C ARG A 197 12.73 -13.69 -14.49
N LYS A 198 12.54 -14.93 -14.06
CA LYS A 198 13.32 -15.59 -13.01
C LYS A 198 14.39 -16.48 -13.63
N LEU A 199 15.62 -16.36 -13.15
CA LEU A 199 16.77 -17.12 -13.62
C LEU A 199 17.63 -17.59 -12.44
N GLY A 200 18.38 -18.67 -12.67
CA GLY A 200 19.32 -19.21 -11.68
C GLY A 200 18.64 -20.00 -10.56
N ALA A 201 19.42 -20.88 -9.92
CA ALA A 201 18.97 -21.73 -8.83
C ALA A 201 19.61 -21.34 -7.49
N THR A 202 20.95 -21.38 -7.44
CA THR A 202 21.75 -21.02 -6.25
C THR A 202 21.83 -19.51 -6.06
N VAL A 203 22.10 -18.77 -7.14
CA VAL A 203 21.96 -17.31 -7.21
C VAL A 203 20.66 -17.06 -7.94
N LYS A 204 19.70 -16.40 -7.28
CA LYS A 204 18.37 -16.18 -7.85
C LYS A 204 18.33 -14.78 -8.42
N HIS A 205 18.07 -14.70 -9.72
CA HIS A 205 17.99 -13.45 -10.44
C HIS A 205 16.54 -13.19 -10.86
N ARG A 206 16.11 -11.94 -10.75
CA ARG A 206 14.82 -11.46 -11.24
C ARG A 206 15.08 -10.23 -12.09
N ILE A 207 14.80 -10.32 -13.39
CA ILE A 207 14.91 -9.20 -14.33
C ILE A 207 13.48 -8.82 -14.71
N GLY A 208 13.12 -7.54 -14.60
CA GLY A 208 11.77 -7.13 -14.91
C GLY A 208 11.66 -5.76 -15.56
N PHE A 209 10.47 -5.57 -16.12
CA PHE A 209 10.02 -4.36 -16.77
C PHE A 209 8.62 -4.03 -16.24
N SER A 210 8.36 -2.75 -15.99
CA SER A 210 7.02 -2.25 -15.65
C SER A 210 6.68 -1.03 -16.49
N GLY A 211 5.40 -0.86 -16.80
CA GLY A 211 4.88 0.33 -17.46
C GLY A 211 3.51 0.70 -16.92
N GLN A 212 3.25 1.99 -16.80
CA GLN A 212 1.93 2.54 -16.49
C GLN A 212 1.61 3.72 -17.38
N TYR A 213 0.33 3.86 -17.72
CA TYR A 213 -0.21 5.00 -18.46
C TYR A 213 -1.65 5.25 -18.01
N GLY A 214 -1.99 6.49 -17.69
CA GLY A 214 -3.30 6.87 -17.21
C GLY A 214 -3.63 8.33 -17.48
N SER A 215 -4.83 8.75 -17.06
CA SER A 215 -5.29 10.13 -17.16
C SER A 215 -5.10 10.88 -15.85
N LEU A 216 -4.80 12.18 -15.95
CA LEU A 216 -4.84 13.12 -14.84
C LEU A 216 -6.05 14.04 -15.00
N TYR A 217 -7.14 13.72 -14.32
CA TYR A 217 -8.35 14.54 -14.33
C TYR A 217 -8.15 15.78 -13.45
N ASN A 218 -8.33 16.97 -14.02
CA ASN A 218 -8.29 18.22 -13.28
C ASN A 218 -9.71 18.71 -12.97
N ILE A 219 -9.99 18.98 -11.69
CA ILE A 219 -11.34 19.33 -11.22
C ILE A 219 -11.80 20.72 -11.67
N ASP A 220 -10.88 21.61 -12.07
CA ASP A 220 -11.18 22.99 -12.47
C ASP A 220 -11.48 23.10 -13.95
N THR A 221 -10.66 22.42 -14.76
CA THR A 221 -10.73 22.49 -16.21
C THR A 221 -11.66 21.44 -16.80
N ASP A 222 -12.15 20.49 -15.98
CA ASP A 222 -12.95 19.33 -16.41
C ASP A 222 -12.28 18.59 -17.59
N SER A 223 -10.96 18.47 -17.51
CA SER A 223 -10.14 17.93 -18.60
C SER A 223 -9.10 16.94 -18.10
N ASN A 224 -8.78 15.98 -18.96
CA ASN A 224 -7.78 14.95 -18.69
C ASN A 224 -6.46 15.34 -19.35
N GLY A 225 -5.45 15.55 -18.50
CA GLY A 225 -4.06 15.35 -18.88
C GLY A 225 -3.69 13.87 -18.89
N ASP A 226 -2.40 13.57 -18.96
CA ASP A 226 -1.88 12.19 -18.91
C ASP A 226 -0.72 12.05 -17.94
N HIS A 227 -0.47 10.82 -17.50
CA HIS A 227 0.75 10.46 -16.78
C HIS A 227 1.22 9.09 -17.23
N TYR A 228 2.53 8.87 -17.15
CA TYR A 228 3.13 7.58 -17.46
C TYR A 228 4.40 7.36 -16.67
N ALA A 229 4.75 6.09 -16.48
CA ALA A 229 6.05 5.69 -16.00
C ALA A 229 6.50 4.39 -16.66
N LEU A 230 7.81 4.25 -16.85
CA LEU A 230 8.46 3.04 -17.34
C LEU A 230 9.62 2.69 -16.41
N ALA A 231 9.77 1.41 -16.09
CA ALA A 231 10.82 0.91 -15.22
C ALA A 231 11.53 -0.31 -15.83
N LEU A 232 12.85 -0.34 -15.68
CA LEU A 232 13.64 -1.57 -15.74
C LEU A 232 14.18 -1.85 -14.34
N HIS A 233 14.03 -3.08 -13.87
CA HIS A 233 14.45 -3.44 -12.52
C HIS A 233 15.09 -4.82 -12.47
N TYR A 234 16.00 -4.98 -11.51
CA TYR A 234 16.78 -6.18 -11.31
C TYR A 234 16.95 -6.46 -9.81
N GLU A 235 16.69 -7.71 -9.42
CA GLU A 235 16.92 -8.22 -8.08
C GLU A 235 17.84 -9.45 -8.16
N VAL A 236 18.80 -9.54 -7.25
CA VAL A 236 19.61 -10.74 -7.06
C VAL A 236 19.71 -11.11 -5.59
N ASP A 237 19.40 -12.36 -5.30
CA ASP A 237 19.58 -12.99 -3.99
C ASP A 237 20.72 -14.00 -4.06
N TRP A 238 21.69 -13.83 -3.16
CA TRP A 238 22.80 -14.76 -2.99
C TRP A 238 23.13 -14.94 -1.50
N ASN A 239 22.80 -16.11 -0.95
CA ASN A 239 22.94 -16.42 0.48
C ASN A 239 22.22 -15.37 1.35
N THR A 240 22.97 -14.57 2.11
CA THR A 240 22.46 -13.49 2.98
C THR A 240 22.49 -12.12 2.31
N TRP A 241 22.98 -12.03 1.07
CA TRP A 241 23.07 -10.79 0.32
C TRP A 241 21.88 -10.66 -0.63
N ASN A 242 21.30 -9.45 -0.65
CA ASN A 242 20.30 -9.03 -1.60
C ASN A 242 20.76 -7.71 -2.24
N LEU A 243 20.64 -7.61 -3.56
CA LEU A 243 20.85 -6.38 -4.31
C LEU A 243 19.62 -6.09 -5.17
N LYS A 244 19.17 -4.84 -5.14
CA LYS A 244 18.04 -4.31 -5.89
C LYS A 244 18.47 -3.06 -6.63
N THR A 245 18.20 -3.02 -7.92
CA THR A 245 18.51 -1.88 -8.78
C THR A 245 17.35 -1.61 -9.71
N GLU A 246 17.03 -0.34 -9.90
CA GLU A 246 15.88 0.08 -10.70
C GLU A 246 16.20 1.41 -11.40
N ALA A 247 15.80 1.52 -12.65
CA ALA A 247 15.89 2.73 -13.46
C ALA A 247 14.50 3.05 -13.98
N ILE A 248 14.03 4.28 -13.73
CA ILE A 248 12.67 4.72 -14.01
C ILE A 248 12.71 6.05 -14.76
N THR A 249 11.81 6.19 -15.73
CA THR A 249 11.38 7.48 -16.26
C THR A 249 9.88 7.65 -15.99
N VAL A 250 9.47 8.87 -15.61
CA VAL A 250 8.10 9.19 -15.21
C VAL A 250 7.75 10.61 -15.65
N ALA A 251 6.51 10.83 -16.06
CA ALA A 251 5.99 12.14 -16.40
C ALA A 251 4.53 12.30 -15.96
N HIS A 252 4.18 13.52 -15.56
CA HIS A 252 2.83 13.94 -15.19
C HIS A 252 2.50 15.21 -15.97
N ASN A 253 1.55 15.13 -16.89
CA ASN A 253 1.19 16.21 -17.79
C ASN A 253 -0.24 16.67 -17.47
N PRO A 254 -0.49 17.37 -16.34
CA PRO A 254 -1.82 17.84 -15.99
C PRO A 254 -2.28 18.97 -16.93
N ASN A 255 -3.59 19.13 -17.06
CA ASN A 255 -4.19 20.27 -17.76
C ASN A 255 -4.76 21.26 -16.74
N ASN A 256 -3.87 21.99 -16.04
CA ASN A 256 -4.27 22.97 -15.04
C ASN A 256 -4.85 24.25 -15.68
N GLU A 257 -5.50 25.09 -14.87
CA GLU A 257 -6.05 26.37 -15.32
C GLU A 257 -4.95 27.31 -15.87
N PRO A 258 -5.29 28.22 -16.82
CA PRO A 258 -4.36 29.25 -17.28
C PRO A 258 -3.75 30.04 -16.11
N GLY A 259 -2.41 30.10 -16.06
CA GLY A 259 -1.66 30.77 -15.00
C GLY A 259 -1.19 29.86 -13.87
N GLN A 260 -1.62 28.59 -13.84
CA GLN A 260 -1.04 27.54 -13.01
C GLN A 260 0.05 26.78 -13.80
N SER A 261 1.06 26.25 -13.09
CA SER A 261 2.14 25.48 -13.73
C SER A 261 1.72 24.04 -13.99
N ASN A 262 2.09 23.49 -15.15
CA ASN A 262 1.97 22.05 -15.44
C ASN A 262 3.26 21.28 -15.08
N ASP A 263 4.31 21.98 -14.64
CA ASP A 263 5.60 21.39 -14.28
C ASP A 263 5.67 20.94 -12.81
N ILE A 264 4.56 21.08 -12.07
CA ILE A 264 4.46 20.72 -10.66
C ILE A 264 3.22 19.84 -10.49
N ILE A 265 3.43 18.70 -9.84
CA ILE A 265 2.34 17.83 -9.40
C ILE A 265 2.41 17.67 -7.89
N GLN A 266 1.25 17.69 -7.25
CA GLN A 266 1.13 17.52 -5.81
C GLN A 266 0.89 16.05 -5.52
N MET A 267 1.75 15.47 -4.68
CA MET A 267 1.60 14.10 -4.19
C MET A 267 1.23 14.13 -2.71
N GLY A 268 0.58 13.08 -2.20
CA GLY A 268 0.22 13.05 -0.79
C GLY A 268 -0.11 11.66 -0.25
N ALA A 269 0.21 11.48 1.03
CA ALA A 269 -0.11 10.30 1.83
C ALA A 269 -0.05 10.66 3.32
N TYR A 270 -0.66 9.84 4.19
CA TYR A 270 -0.66 9.99 5.65
C TYR A 270 -1.14 11.36 6.15
N GLY A 271 -2.08 11.99 5.45
CA GLY A 271 -2.55 13.35 5.77
C GLY A 271 -1.49 14.44 5.51
N SER A 272 -0.39 14.09 4.85
CA SER A 272 0.72 15.00 4.52
C SER A 272 0.80 15.22 3.01
N LEU A 273 1.33 16.39 2.63
CA LEU A 273 1.55 16.78 1.24
C LEU A 273 3.05 16.72 0.92
N SER A 274 3.40 16.29 -0.29
CA SER A 274 4.71 16.49 -0.90
C SER A 274 4.55 17.17 -2.27
N GLN A 275 5.44 18.11 -2.59
CA GLN A 275 5.50 18.72 -3.92
C GLN A 275 6.70 18.15 -4.67
N ASN A 276 6.44 17.54 -5.82
CA ASN A 276 7.49 17.05 -6.71
C ASN A 276 7.58 17.98 -7.92
N TYR A 277 8.78 18.51 -8.17
CA TYR A 277 9.09 19.18 -9.44
C TYR A 277 9.21 18.11 -10.51
N LEU A 278 8.61 18.32 -11.69
CA LEU A 278 8.83 17.46 -12.86
C LEU A 278 10.29 17.55 -13.30
N PHE A 279 11.13 16.66 -12.77
CA PHE A 279 12.46 16.43 -13.33
C PHE A 279 12.39 15.30 -14.33
N MET A 280 12.38 15.66 -15.60
CA MET A 280 12.56 14.75 -16.73
C MET A 280 14.04 14.31 -16.72
N PHE A 281 14.31 13.02 -16.47
CA PHE A 281 15.60 12.38 -16.75
C PHE A 281 15.44 11.41 -17.91
#